data_AF-A0AAE6YYU9-F1
#
_entry.id   AF-A0AAE6YYU9-F1
#
_cell.length_a   1.000
_cell.length_b   1.000
_cell.length_c   1.000
_cell.angle_alpha   90.00
_cell.angle_beta   90.00
_cell.angle_gamma   90.00
#
_symmetry.space_group_name_H-M   'P 1'
#
loop_
_entity.id
_entity.type
_entity.pdbx_description
1 polymer ?
#
loop_
_entity_poly.entity_id
_entity_poly.type
_entity_poly.pdbx_seq_one_letter_code
_entity_poly.pdbx_strand_id
1 'polypeptide(L)'
;MRIVHRLAQYEKLYARLLDQPCHVNAETLAAVFNCSERHVRTLIKQFGERGWVSWKPYAGRGNKSRLQCLQPPAEIKKDVIREMLDAGMSLAALRLVFPEEEQLNALLAPHAGGLWQASKPILRIPFYRALSTLQPLRVTGRTEEHFCRNIHAGLTRFETGNDSPRPDMAHHWSHVRQGRQWDFMLHAGLYWHDGSAVTTEQILTQLQKLRKHPVSAFHFRNVTAITSPYALCIRFELADADFWLPYRLATLQCLLTHPENADVGVGPFRVDFFNQRFIRLEKHRFYHLRHPYIEQIECWAEPLERSPSPETGALVSHVLVGKPRQQLAAVPVEKQTSAGCCYMAINLKRKWLTREQAQWLKGYVHRSGIIARLPVEDNLITETSALLPGWPDLMNPEREAPLPSRLKLLYKKQPELVLMAERLETELRSYGCELLIQEASQGTGQAQLDNADILLGDCLIGDAAEATLEMWLHRDPFWQAFPTPRDMACAEARLCDAQAEPEPESRSATIRQLFSWLMQRAYLTPLFNYRYQLSSVSQVNNIRMTAYGWFDFSEAWISPPDDGF
;
A
#
# COMPACT_ATOMS: atom_id res chain seq x y z
N MET A 1 -31.39 8.97 -4.33
CA MET A 1 -32.08 8.08 -5.31
C MET A 1 -33.03 8.82 -6.28
N ARG A 2 -33.93 9.70 -5.82
CA ARG A 2 -34.88 10.39 -6.72
C ARG A 2 -34.20 11.21 -7.83
N ILE A 3 -33.06 11.83 -7.54
CA ILE A 3 -32.34 12.66 -8.52
C ILE A 3 -31.65 11.83 -9.63
N VAL A 4 -31.13 10.65 -9.29
CA VAL A 4 -30.56 9.70 -10.26
C VAL A 4 -31.60 9.26 -11.29
N HIS A 5 -32.81 8.97 -10.82
CA HIS A 5 -33.91 8.59 -11.71
C HIS A 5 -34.34 9.74 -12.63
N ARG A 6 -34.32 10.98 -12.12
CA ARG A 6 -34.58 12.19 -12.90
C ARG A 6 -33.52 12.43 -13.98
N LEU A 7 -32.25 12.20 -13.66
CA LEU A 7 -31.15 12.27 -14.64
C LEU A 7 -31.36 11.27 -15.77
N ALA A 8 -31.67 10.00 -15.46
CA ALA A 8 -31.95 8.98 -16.48
C ALA A 8 -33.17 9.32 -17.36
N GLN A 9 -34.19 9.98 -16.78
CA GLN A 9 -35.34 10.48 -17.54
C GLN A 9 -34.94 11.65 -18.46
N TYR A 10 -34.08 12.56 -17.98
CA TYR A 10 -33.55 13.65 -18.79
C TYR A 10 -32.64 13.16 -19.93
N GLU A 11 -31.79 12.16 -19.70
CA GLU A 11 -30.96 11.53 -20.73
C GLU A 11 -31.82 10.96 -21.88
N LYS A 12 -32.92 10.28 -21.55
CA LYS A 12 -33.89 9.79 -22.54
C LYS A 12 -34.57 10.92 -23.32
N LEU A 13 -34.83 12.06 -22.67
CA LEU A 13 -35.36 13.25 -23.31
C LEU A 13 -34.37 13.81 -24.32
N TYR A 14 -33.13 14.03 -23.86
CA TYR A 14 -32.04 14.64 -24.60
C TYR A 14 -31.58 13.78 -25.79
N ALA A 15 -31.53 12.46 -25.63
CA ALA A 15 -31.20 11.53 -26.72
C ALA A 15 -32.23 11.56 -27.88
N ARG A 16 -33.47 11.96 -27.60
CA ARG A 16 -34.54 12.06 -28.61
C ARG A 16 -34.76 13.48 -29.13
N LEU A 17 -34.38 14.48 -28.35
CA LEU A 17 -34.53 15.89 -28.64
C LEU A 17 -33.13 16.52 -28.67
N LEU A 18 -32.58 16.68 -29.88
CA LEU A 18 -31.34 17.41 -30.12
C LEU A 18 -31.42 18.82 -29.47
N ASP A 19 -30.28 19.48 -29.22
CA ASP A 19 -30.15 20.80 -28.54
C ASP A 19 -31.03 21.95 -29.10
N GLN A 20 -31.74 21.72 -30.20
CA GLN A 20 -32.63 22.71 -30.80
C GLN A 20 -34.04 22.69 -30.20
N PRO A 21 -34.71 23.86 -30.12
CA PRO A 21 -36.10 23.93 -29.66
C PRO A 21 -37.04 23.08 -30.51
N CYS A 22 -37.85 22.25 -29.87
CA CYS A 22 -38.78 21.35 -30.54
C CYS A 22 -40.23 21.55 -30.04
N HIS A 23 -41.19 21.09 -30.83
CA HIS A 23 -42.61 21.14 -30.51
C HIS A 23 -43.12 19.74 -30.14
N VAL A 24 -43.47 19.53 -28.87
CA VAL A 24 -43.88 18.23 -28.32
C VAL A 24 -45.16 18.34 -27.48
N ASN A 25 -45.93 17.25 -27.39
CA ASN A 25 -47.11 17.14 -26.55
C ASN A 25 -46.86 16.22 -25.34
N ALA A 26 -47.75 16.25 -24.34
CA ALA A 26 -47.59 15.48 -23.10
C ALA A 26 -47.61 13.95 -23.33
N GLU A 27 -48.39 13.47 -24.30
CA GLU A 27 -48.48 12.07 -24.70
C GLU A 27 -47.15 11.54 -25.25
N THR A 28 -46.49 12.30 -26.13
CA THR A 28 -45.18 11.94 -26.68
C THR A 28 -44.14 11.83 -25.56
N LEU A 29 -44.13 12.79 -24.64
CA LEU A 29 -43.22 12.77 -23.48
C LEU A 29 -43.53 11.64 -22.49
N ALA A 30 -44.81 11.30 -22.30
CA ALA A 30 -45.24 10.17 -21.48
C ALA A 30 -44.69 8.84 -22.03
N ALA A 31 -44.71 8.66 -23.35
CA ALA A 31 -44.11 7.51 -24.02
C ALA A 31 -42.57 7.49 -23.91
N VAL A 32 -41.90 8.64 -23.93
CA VAL A 32 -40.43 8.75 -23.75
C VAL A 32 -40.01 8.35 -22.34
N PHE A 33 -40.75 8.81 -21.32
CA PHE A 33 -40.43 8.56 -19.91
C PHE A 33 -41.00 7.25 -19.37
N ASN A 34 -41.85 6.57 -20.13
CA ASN A 34 -42.63 5.40 -19.70
C ASN A 34 -43.45 5.71 -18.42
N CYS A 35 -44.20 6.82 -18.44
CA CYS A 35 -45.00 7.29 -17.31
C CYS A 35 -46.33 7.92 -17.76
N SER A 36 -47.20 8.31 -16.82
CA SER A 36 -48.48 8.96 -17.15
C SER A 36 -48.32 10.43 -17.56
N GLU A 37 -49.20 10.95 -18.41
CA GLU A 37 -49.20 12.37 -18.81
C GLU A 37 -49.26 13.34 -17.62
N ARG A 38 -49.94 12.94 -16.53
CA ARG A 38 -49.99 13.72 -15.28
C ARG A 38 -48.59 13.83 -14.65
N HIS A 39 -47.81 12.76 -14.67
CA HIS A 39 -46.45 12.75 -14.13
C HIS A 39 -45.48 13.56 -15.01
N VAL A 40 -45.66 13.56 -16.34
CA VAL A 40 -44.86 14.36 -17.27
C VAL A 40 -44.87 15.84 -16.89
N ARG A 41 -46.04 16.41 -16.59
CA ARG A 41 -46.15 17.82 -16.20
C ARG A 41 -45.34 18.15 -14.95
N THR A 42 -45.34 17.23 -13.98
CA THR A 42 -44.52 17.35 -12.76
C THR A 42 -43.03 17.26 -13.07
N LEU A 43 -42.61 16.34 -13.96
CA LEU A 43 -41.21 16.18 -14.35
C LEU A 43 -40.69 17.40 -15.09
N ILE A 44 -41.41 17.91 -16.09
CA ILE A 44 -41.01 19.10 -16.86
C ILE A 44 -40.94 20.33 -15.96
N LYS A 45 -41.87 20.48 -15.01
CA LYS A 45 -41.80 21.55 -14.00
C LYS A 45 -40.51 21.43 -13.16
N GLN A 46 -40.19 20.24 -12.68
CA GLN A 46 -38.98 19.98 -11.88
C GLN A 46 -37.69 20.21 -12.67
N PHE A 47 -37.66 19.84 -13.95
CA PHE A 47 -36.53 20.12 -14.84
C PHE A 47 -36.38 21.63 -15.09
N GLY A 48 -37.49 22.36 -15.24
CA GLY A 48 -37.49 23.81 -15.36
C GLY A 48 -37.00 24.52 -14.09
N GLU A 49 -37.45 24.08 -12.91
CA GLU A 49 -36.99 24.60 -11.60
C GLU A 49 -35.48 24.41 -11.39
N ARG A 50 -34.90 23.33 -11.94
CA ARG A 50 -33.46 23.07 -11.93
C ARG A 50 -32.69 23.67 -13.11
N GLY A 51 -33.37 24.39 -14.02
CA GLY A 51 -32.74 25.00 -15.19
C GLY A 51 -32.30 24.03 -16.29
N TRP A 52 -32.77 22.78 -16.28
CA TRP A 52 -32.41 21.77 -17.28
C TRP A 52 -33.16 21.96 -18.60
N VAL A 53 -34.38 22.48 -18.54
CA VAL A 53 -35.24 22.70 -19.72
C VAL A 53 -35.94 24.06 -19.70
N SER A 54 -36.23 24.59 -20.88
CA SER A 54 -37.17 25.69 -21.08
C SER A 54 -38.48 25.14 -21.68
N TRP A 55 -39.61 25.45 -21.03
CA TRP A 55 -40.94 25.00 -21.46
C TRP A 55 -41.87 26.20 -21.68
N LYS A 56 -42.35 26.36 -22.92
CA LYS A 56 -43.38 27.35 -23.28
C LYS A 56 -44.68 26.64 -23.67
N PRO A 57 -45.70 26.66 -22.79
CA PRO A 57 -46.97 26.00 -23.06
C PRO A 57 -47.77 26.76 -24.13
N TYR A 58 -48.46 26.02 -25.00
CA TYR A 58 -49.51 26.56 -25.87
C TYR A 58 -50.88 26.04 -25.41
N ALA A 59 -51.87 26.93 -25.29
CA ALA A 59 -53.22 26.56 -24.86
C ALA A 59 -53.97 25.82 -25.98
N GLY A 60 -54.62 24.69 -25.64
CA GLY A 60 -55.44 23.88 -26.56
C GLY A 60 -55.13 22.38 -26.49
N ARG A 61 -56.17 21.52 -26.56
CA ARG A 61 -56.03 20.05 -26.51
C ARG A 61 -55.35 19.59 -27.82
N GLY A 62 -54.14 19.01 -27.71
CA GLY A 62 -53.35 18.56 -28.88
C GLY A 62 -52.30 19.55 -29.39
N ASN A 63 -52.22 20.77 -28.84
CA ASN A 63 -51.20 21.73 -29.24
C ASN A 63 -49.80 21.34 -28.74
N LYS A 64 -48.82 21.41 -29.65
CA LYS A 64 -47.43 21.08 -29.36
C LYS A 64 -46.74 22.24 -28.64
N SER A 65 -46.40 22.03 -27.37
CA SER A 65 -45.66 23.00 -26.56
C SER A 65 -44.20 23.06 -27.00
N ARG A 66 -43.58 24.24 -26.86
CA ARG A 66 -42.17 24.42 -27.25
C ARG A 66 -41.28 24.04 -26.07
N LEU A 67 -40.44 23.02 -26.27
CA LEU A 67 -39.48 22.50 -25.28
C LEU A 67 -38.06 22.64 -25.83
N GLN A 68 -37.14 23.09 -24.98
CA GLN A 68 -35.72 23.14 -25.31
C GLN A 68 -34.91 22.61 -24.12
N CYS A 69 -33.99 21.69 -24.38
CA CYS A 69 -32.97 21.27 -23.42
C CYS A 69 -31.92 22.39 -23.30
N LEU A 70 -31.57 22.78 -22.08
CA LEU A 70 -30.66 23.92 -21.82
C LEU A 70 -29.23 23.46 -21.49
N GLN A 71 -29.07 22.21 -21.05
CA GLN A 71 -27.78 21.67 -20.61
C GLN A 71 -27.55 20.25 -21.15
N PRO A 72 -26.34 19.90 -21.59
CA PRO A 72 -25.99 18.52 -21.90
C PRO A 72 -26.12 17.62 -20.65
N PRO A 73 -26.55 16.35 -20.78
CA PRO A 73 -26.66 15.43 -19.65
C PRO A 73 -25.38 15.27 -18.85
N ALA A 74 -24.22 15.33 -19.52
CA ALA A 74 -22.91 15.25 -18.87
C ALA A 74 -22.69 16.38 -17.84
N GLU A 75 -23.13 17.62 -18.13
CA GLU A 75 -23.00 18.74 -17.19
C GLU A 75 -23.95 18.61 -15.99
N ILE A 76 -25.20 18.21 -16.23
CA ILE A 76 -26.17 17.94 -15.15
C ILE A 76 -25.65 16.80 -14.26
N LYS A 77 -25.09 15.75 -14.86
CA LYS A 77 -24.53 14.61 -14.14
C LYS A 77 -23.41 15.03 -13.20
N LYS A 78 -22.50 15.93 -13.62
CA LYS A 78 -21.45 16.52 -12.75
C LYS A 78 -22.05 17.21 -11.52
N ASP A 79 -23.08 18.04 -11.72
CA ASP A 79 -23.73 18.75 -10.62
C ASP A 79 -24.45 17.80 -9.66
N VAL A 80 -25.12 16.76 -10.19
CA VAL A 80 -25.75 15.71 -9.38
C VAL A 80 -24.71 14.93 -8.58
N ILE A 81 -23.56 14.60 -9.18
CA ILE A 81 -22.44 13.95 -8.48
C ILE A 81 -21.93 14.86 -7.35
N ARG A 82 -21.74 16.15 -7.59
CA ARG A 82 -21.32 17.12 -6.56
C ARG A 82 -22.34 17.21 -5.41
N GLU A 83 -23.63 17.36 -5.72
CA GLU A 83 -24.74 17.36 -4.75
C GLU A 83 -24.72 16.08 -3.88
N MET A 84 -24.42 14.93 -4.49
CA MET A 84 -24.32 13.65 -3.78
C MET A 84 -23.07 13.55 -2.91
N LEU A 85 -21.92 14.04 -3.36
CA LEU A 85 -20.69 14.08 -2.58
C LEU A 85 -20.79 15.01 -1.38
N ASP A 86 -21.43 16.18 -1.55
CA ASP A 86 -21.74 17.14 -0.47
C ASP A 86 -22.72 16.55 0.55
N ALA A 87 -23.67 15.74 0.10
CA ALA A 87 -24.61 15.03 0.96
C ALA A 87 -24.07 13.73 1.58
N GLY A 88 -22.81 13.36 1.33
CA GLY A 88 -22.14 12.18 1.90
C GLY A 88 -22.50 10.86 1.21
N MET A 89 -23.18 10.95 0.07
CA MET A 89 -23.61 9.82 -0.75
C MET A 89 -22.51 9.38 -1.74
N SER A 90 -21.24 9.31 -1.30
CA SER A 90 -20.08 9.03 -2.16
C SER A 90 -20.22 7.75 -2.98
N LEU A 91 -20.70 6.65 -2.37
CA LEU A 91 -20.95 5.38 -3.07
C LEU A 91 -21.98 5.51 -4.20
N ALA A 92 -23.05 6.26 -3.96
CA ALA A 92 -24.08 6.46 -4.96
C ALA A 92 -23.59 7.42 -6.07
N ALA A 93 -22.75 8.40 -5.72
CA ALA A 93 -22.12 9.31 -6.67
C ALA A 93 -21.17 8.54 -7.60
N LEU A 94 -20.35 7.64 -7.03
CA LEU A 94 -19.47 6.75 -7.80
C LEU A 94 -20.24 5.90 -8.80
N ARG A 95 -21.34 5.27 -8.38
CA ARG A 95 -22.21 4.46 -9.28
C ARG A 95 -22.70 5.22 -10.51
N LEU A 96 -22.87 6.54 -10.42
CA LEU A 96 -23.23 7.38 -11.58
C LEU A 96 -22.04 7.63 -12.51
N VAL A 97 -20.83 7.75 -11.98
CA VAL A 97 -19.61 8.09 -12.75
C VAL A 97 -19.14 6.95 -13.63
N PHE A 98 -19.48 5.69 -13.30
CA PHE A 98 -18.83 4.50 -13.85
C PHE A 98 -18.71 4.33 -15.38
N PRO A 99 -19.40 5.07 -16.28
CA PRO A 99 -19.06 5.03 -17.70
C PRO A 99 -18.14 6.17 -18.24
N GLU A 100 -17.87 7.26 -17.51
CA GLU A 100 -17.13 8.44 -18.03
C GLU A 100 -15.95 8.81 -17.13
N GLU A 101 -14.79 8.20 -17.39
CA GLU A 101 -13.64 8.15 -16.47
C GLU A 101 -12.85 9.46 -16.36
N GLU A 102 -12.84 10.30 -17.39
CA GLU A 102 -11.91 11.44 -17.48
C GLU A 102 -12.19 12.60 -16.50
N GLN A 103 -13.41 12.67 -15.95
CA GLN A 103 -13.87 13.79 -15.12
C GLN A 103 -13.96 13.46 -13.62
N LEU A 104 -13.78 12.19 -13.23
CA LEU A 104 -13.94 11.77 -11.84
C LEU A 104 -12.98 12.53 -10.91
N ASN A 105 -11.70 12.60 -11.26
CA ASN A 105 -10.70 13.26 -10.40
C ASN A 105 -10.98 14.76 -10.25
N ALA A 106 -11.42 15.44 -11.31
CA ALA A 106 -11.79 16.85 -11.25
C ALA A 106 -13.01 17.09 -10.34
N LEU A 107 -13.95 16.14 -10.31
CA LEU A 107 -15.12 16.19 -9.43
C LEU A 107 -14.77 15.87 -7.98
N LEU A 108 -13.80 14.99 -7.74
CA LEU A 108 -13.40 14.57 -6.40
C LEU A 108 -12.35 15.47 -5.76
N ALA A 109 -11.54 16.14 -6.57
CA ALA A 109 -10.46 17.02 -6.13
C ALA A 109 -10.91 18.03 -5.06
N PRO A 110 -12.06 18.73 -5.19
CA PRO A 110 -12.55 19.65 -4.15
C PRO A 110 -12.93 18.98 -2.83
N HIS A 111 -13.14 17.66 -2.85
CA HIS A 111 -13.57 16.87 -1.71
C HIS A 111 -12.43 16.05 -1.09
N ALA A 112 -11.21 16.13 -1.61
CA ALA A 112 -10.06 15.41 -1.04
C ALA A 112 -9.55 16.07 0.24
N GLY A 113 -9.02 15.26 1.17
CA GLY A 113 -8.53 15.69 2.47
C GLY A 113 -9.45 15.33 3.63
N GLY A 114 -9.14 15.90 4.80
CA GLY A 114 -9.98 15.80 5.99
C GLY A 114 -11.13 16.79 5.94
N LEU A 115 -12.36 16.31 6.15
CA LEU A 115 -13.56 17.14 6.21
C LEU A 115 -14.55 16.61 7.24
N TRP A 116 -15.38 17.51 7.75
CA TRP A 116 -16.53 17.16 8.56
C TRP A 116 -17.78 17.08 7.69
N GLN A 117 -18.44 15.93 7.69
CA GLN A 117 -19.66 15.69 6.92
C GLN A 117 -20.69 14.98 7.78
N ALA A 118 -21.88 15.58 7.89
CA ALA A 118 -22.94 15.11 8.79
C ALA A 118 -22.43 14.84 10.23
N SER A 119 -21.59 15.76 10.74
CA SER A 119 -20.94 15.67 12.07
C SER A 119 -20.00 14.47 12.26
N LYS A 120 -19.48 13.91 11.15
CA LYS A 120 -18.50 12.83 11.15
C LYS A 120 -17.20 13.28 10.50
N PRO A 121 -16.03 13.01 11.12
CA PRO A 121 -14.73 13.25 10.49
C PRO A 121 -14.47 12.20 9.40
N ILE A 122 -14.41 12.64 8.14
CA ILE A 122 -14.17 11.80 6.96
C ILE A 122 -12.85 12.18 6.30
N LEU A 123 -12.01 11.19 6.03
CA LEU A 123 -10.75 11.34 5.33
C LEU A 123 -10.88 10.83 3.88
N ARG A 124 -10.67 11.69 2.89
CA ARG A 124 -10.69 11.33 1.47
C ARG A 124 -9.29 11.40 0.85
N ILE A 125 -8.81 10.29 0.30
CA ILE A 125 -7.45 10.15 -0.24
C ILE A 125 -7.52 9.80 -1.74
N PRO A 126 -7.09 10.69 -2.64
CA PRO A 126 -6.89 10.32 -4.05
C PRO A 126 -5.66 9.42 -4.18
N PHE A 127 -5.72 8.42 -5.05
CA PHE A 127 -4.66 7.43 -5.23
C PHE A 127 -4.39 7.15 -6.70
N TYR A 128 -3.12 7.01 -7.08
CA TYR A 128 -2.66 7.11 -8.48
C TYR A 128 -2.86 5.82 -9.31
N ARG A 129 -3.29 4.71 -8.71
CA ARG A 129 -3.49 3.42 -9.41
C ARG A 129 -4.63 2.62 -8.83
N ALA A 130 -5.15 1.69 -9.62
CA ALA A 130 -6.13 0.71 -9.15
C ALA A 130 -5.58 -0.13 -7.97
N LEU A 131 -6.48 -0.43 -7.02
CA LEU A 131 -6.25 -1.33 -5.91
C LEU A 131 -6.48 -2.78 -6.34
N SER A 132 -5.73 -3.70 -5.73
CA SER A 132 -5.77 -5.13 -6.06
C SER A 132 -6.70 -5.93 -5.13
N THR A 133 -6.15 -6.66 -4.17
CA THR A 133 -6.88 -7.47 -3.19
C THR A 133 -6.61 -6.94 -1.78
N LEU A 134 -7.54 -7.13 -0.85
CA LEU A 134 -7.37 -6.81 0.57
C LEU A 134 -7.17 -8.05 1.44
N GLN A 135 -6.85 -9.20 0.83
CA GLN A 135 -6.60 -10.44 1.57
C GLN A 135 -5.12 -10.50 1.98
N PRO A 136 -4.78 -10.56 3.29
CA PRO A 136 -3.40 -10.41 3.78
C PRO A 136 -2.38 -11.36 3.14
N LEU A 137 -2.80 -12.58 2.77
CA LEU A 137 -1.93 -13.60 2.17
C LEU A 137 -1.72 -13.46 0.66
N ARG A 138 -2.39 -12.50 0.00
CA ARG A 138 -2.36 -12.30 -1.46
C ARG A 138 -1.87 -10.91 -1.86
N VAL A 139 -1.71 -10.01 -0.91
CA VAL A 139 -1.22 -8.66 -1.15
C VAL A 139 0.24 -8.68 -1.55
N THR A 140 0.59 -7.85 -2.53
CA THR A 140 1.97 -7.61 -2.99
C THR A 140 2.35 -6.13 -3.00
N GLY A 141 1.38 -5.22 -2.86
CA GLY A 141 1.58 -3.77 -2.95
C GLY A 141 1.51 -3.08 -1.59
N ARG A 142 2.44 -2.16 -1.32
CA ARG A 142 2.55 -1.40 -0.05
C ARG A 142 1.23 -0.74 0.41
N THR A 143 0.43 -0.25 -0.52
CA THR A 143 -0.86 0.39 -0.21
C THR A 143 -1.89 -0.61 0.30
N GLU A 144 -2.05 -1.74 -0.38
CA GLU A 144 -2.93 -2.80 0.09
C GLU A 144 -2.42 -3.40 1.40
N GLU A 145 -1.10 -3.48 1.61
CA GLU A 145 -0.55 -3.90 2.91
C GLU A 145 -0.97 -2.94 4.03
N HIS A 146 -0.90 -1.64 3.77
CA HIS A 146 -1.34 -0.61 4.70
C HIS A 146 -2.83 -0.74 5.03
N PHE A 147 -3.69 -0.97 4.02
CA PHE A 147 -5.11 -1.21 4.27
C PHE A 147 -5.34 -2.49 5.08
N CYS A 148 -4.70 -3.61 4.72
CA CYS A 148 -4.84 -4.86 5.46
C CYS A 148 -4.43 -4.73 6.92
N ARG A 149 -3.38 -3.96 7.24
CA ARG A 149 -2.95 -3.68 8.63
C ARG A 149 -3.98 -2.86 9.43
N ASN A 150 -4.84 -2.11 8.76
CA ASN A 150 -5.93 -1.35 9.37
C ASN A 150 -7.25 -2.15 9.44
N ILE A 151 -7.38 -3.20 8.62
CA ILE A 151 -8.58 -4.06 8.56
C ILE A 151 -8.43 -5.28 9.47
N HIS A 152 -7.28 -5.93 9.48
CA HIS A 152 -7.04 -7.17 10.21
C HIS A 152 -6.12 -6.92 11.42
N ALA A 153 -6.15 -7.84 12.38
CA ALA A 153 -5.36 -7.78 13.61
C ALA A 153 -4.57 -9.09 13.79
N GLY A 154 -3.42 -9.00 14.45
CA GLY A 154 -2.58 -10.14 14.81
C GLY A 154 -2.71 -10.46 16.30
N LEU A 155 -2.00 -11.50 16.77
CA LEU A 155 -1.81 -11.67 18.21
C LEU A 155 -0.97 -10.52 18.79
N THR A 156 0.02 -10.08 18.02
CA THR A 156 0.86 -8.90 18.27
C THR A 156 0.79 -7.98 17.06
N ARG A 157 1.27 -6.75 17.22
CA ARG A 157 1.34 -5.73 16.16
C ARG A 157 2.62 -4.92 16.26
N PHE A 158 2.94 -4.18 15.20
CA PHE A 158 3.89 -3.08 15.29
C PHE A 158 3.15 -1.75 15.53
N GLU A 159 3.87 -0.78 16.06
CA GLU A 159 3.40 0.58 16.28
C GLU A 159 4.35 1.53 15.57
N THR A 160 3.81 2.58 14.95
CA THR A 160 4.63 3.55 14.22
C THR A 160 5.74 4.08 15.13
N GLY A 161 6.99 3.96 14.68
CA GLY A 161 8.19 4.37 15.40
C GLY A 161 8.53 3.54 16.65
N ASN A 162 8.02 2.32 16.77
CA ASN A 162 8.45 1.33 17.77
C ASN A 162 8.91 0.05 17.06
N ASP A 163 10.16 -0.35 17.31
CA ASP A 163 10.78 -1.54 16.71
C ASP A 163 10.39 -2.85 17.40
N SER A 164 9.72 -2.76 18.55
CA SER A 164 9.35 -3.90 19.38
C SER A 164 7.87 -4.22 19.24
N PRO A 165 7.49 -5.51 19.16
CA PRO A 165 6.10 -5.93 19.08
C PRO A 165 5.29 -5.41 20.26
N ARG A 166 4.05 -5.01 19.97
CA ARG A 166 3.08 -4.49 20.93
C ARG A 166 1.89 -5.46 21.02
N PRO A 167 1.17 -5.43 22.16
CA PRO A 167 -0.11 -6.14 22.28
C PRO A 167 -1.11 -5.75 21.19
N ASP A 168 -1.85 -6.74 20.70
CA ASP A 168 -2.98 -6.58 19.80
C ASP A 168 -4.14 -7.49 20.25
N MET A 169 -4.52 -8.55 19.51
CA MET A 169 -5.55 -9.47 19.99
C MET A 169 -5.12 -10.20 21.27
N ALA A 170 -3.81 -10.39 21.46
CA ALA A 170 -3.25 -10.78 22.75
C ALA A 170 -2.78 -9.52 23.50
N HIS A 171 -3.34 -9.31 24.70
CA HIS A 171 -3.00 -8.17 25.55
C HIS A 171 -1.65 -8.35 26.27
N HIS A 172 -1.16 -9.58 26.36
CA HIS A 172 0.10 -9.94 26.98
C HIS A 172 0.62 -11.28 26.41
N TRP A 173 1.92 -11.52 26.51
CA TRP A 173 2.52 -12.82 26.24
C TRP A 173 3.71 -13.07 27.14
N SER A 174 4.01 -14.34 27.39
CA SER A 174 5.15 -14.76 28.18
C SER A 174 5.77 -16.02 27.57
N HIS A 175 7.02 -16.31 27.93
CA HIS A 175 7.70 -17.51 27.50
C HIS A 175 8.20 -18.32 28.69
N VAL A 176 8.27 -19.64 28.50
CA VAL A 176 8.89 -20.56 29.45
C VAL A 176 9.86 -21.48 28.70
N ARG A 177 10.62 -22.29 29.45
CA ARG A 177 11.61 -23.22 28.88
C ARG A 177 12.58 -22.53 27.90
N GLN A 178 13.07 -21.36 28.30
CA GLN A 178 14.02 -20.55 27.51
C GLN A 178 13.53 -20.27 26.07
N GLY A 179 12.27 -19.88 25.91
CA GLY A 179 11.72 -19.45 24.62
C GLY A 179 11.24 -20.60 23.72
N ARG A 180 11.15 -21.83 24.22
CA ARG A 180 10.58 -22.98 23.49
C ARG A 180 9.06 -23.13 23.64
N GLN A 181 8.45 -22.39 24.56
CA GLN A 181 7.01 -22.34 24.73
C GLN A 181 6.60 -20.89 24.98
N TRP A 182 5.58 -20.42 24.25
CA TRP A 182 5.03 -19.07 24.35
C TRP A 182 3.53 -19.14 24.60
N ASP A 183 3.06 -18.41 25.60
CA ASP A 183 1.65 -18.28 25.94
C ASP A 183 1.21 -16.84 25.65
N PHE A 184 0.18 -16.68 24.82
CA PHE A 184 -0.42 -15.41 24.40
C PHE A 184 -1.83 -15.28 25.01
N MET A 185 -2.03 -14.26 25.83
CA MET A 185 -3.26 -14.04 26.61
C MET A 185 -4.16 -13.08 25.84
N LEU A 186 -5.34 -13.58 25.45
CA LEU A 186 -6.29 -12.90 24.58
C LEU A 186 -7.18 -11.91 25.33
N HIS A 187 -7.58 -10.83 24.67
CA HIS A 187 -8.65 -9.97 25.18
C HIS A 187 -9.96 -10.77 25.32
N ALA A 188 -10.70 -10.54 26.41
CA ALA A 188 -11.98 -11.20 26.68
C ALA A 188 -13.14 -10.68 25.81
N GLY A 189 -12.98 -9.53 25.16
CA GLY A 189 -14.03 -8.83 24.40
C GLY A 189 -13.63 -8.56 22.95
N LEU A 190 -13.16 -9.58 22.24
CA LEU A 190 -12.80 -9.48 20.83
C LEU A 190 -14.05 -9.66 19.96
N TYR A 191 -14.22 -8.79 18.95
CA TYR A 191 -15.32 -8.84 18.00
C TYR A 191 -14.82 -8.75 16.57
N TRP A 192 -15.42 -9.53 15.69
CA TRP A 192 -15.27 -9.37 14.25
C TRP A 192 -16.02 -8.13 13.78
N HIS A 193 -15.67 -7.59 12.62
CA HIS A 193 -16.32 -6.39 12.06
C HIS A 193 -17.82 -6.53 11.78
N ASP A 194 -18.33 -7.76 11.67
CA ASP A 194 -19.75 -8.07 11.52
C ASP A 194 -20.52 -8.04 12.85
N GLY A 195 -19.82 -7.84 13.97
CA GLY A 195 -20.38 -7.76 15.33
C GLY A 195 -20.44 -9.11 16.05
N SER A 196 -20.05 -10.22 15.42
CA SER A 196 -19.94 -11.51 16.10
C SER A 196 -18.72 -11.55 17.03
N ALA A 197 -18.83 -12.29 18.14
CA ALA A 197 -17.73 -12.45 19.07
C ALA A 197 -16.64 -13.37 18.48
N VAL A 198 -15.37 -13.00 18.66
CA VAL A 198 -14.23 -13.85 18.28
C VAL A 198 -14.04 -14.93 19.34
N THR A 199 -14.06 -16.21 18.92
CA THR A 199 -13.78 -17.31 19.84
C THR A 199 -12.32 -17.76 19.75
N THR A 200 -11.80 -18.32 20.86
CA THR A 200 -10.44 -18.89 20.89
C THR A 200 -10.28 -20.03 19.88
N GLU A 201 -11.34 -20.80 19.63
CA GLU A 201 -11.35 -21.87 18.62
C GLU A 201 -11.21 -21.33 17.18
N GLN A 202 -11.87 -20.21 16.86
CA GLN A 202 -11.71 -19.54 15.57
C GLN A 202 -10.28 -19.06 15.37
N ILE A 203 -9.66 -18.45 16.40
CA ILE A 203 -8.26 -18.02 16.38
C ILE A 203 -7.34 -19.22 16.14
N LEU A 204 -7.53 -20.32 16.87
CA LEU A 204 -6.74 -21.54 16.73
C LEU A 204 -6.85 -22.11 15.30
N THR A 205 -8.07 -22.16 14.76
CA THR A 205 -8.34 -22.64 13.39
C THR A 205 -7.60 -21.79 12.36
N GLN A 206 -7.64 -20.47 12.49
CA GLN A 206 -6.94 -19.56 11.58
C GLN A 206 -5.42 -19.68 11.69
N LEU A 207 -4.87 -19.75 12.89
CA LEU A 207 -3.42 -19.95 13.08
C LEU A 207 -2.95 -21.28 12.47
N GLN A 208 -3.75 -22.35 12.57
CA GLN A 208 -3.44 -23.63 11.92
C GLN A 208 -3.51 -23.52 10.38
N LYS A 209 -4.43 -22.73 9.83
CA LYS A 209 -4.47 -22.43 8.38
C LYS A 209 -3.21 -21.67 7.96
N LEU A 210 -2.84 -20.63 8.70
CA LEU A 210 -1.64 -19.82 8.44
C LEU A 210 -0.35 -20.65 8.52
N ARG A 211 -0.24 -21.55 9.49
CA ARG A 211 0.89 -22.47 9.62
C ARG A 211 1.08 -23.37 8.38
N LYS A 212 0.00 -23.74 7.71
CA LYS A 212 0.02 -24.63 6.52
C LYS A 212 0.06 -23.89 5.19
N HIS A 213 -0.21 -22.58 5.18
CA HIS A 213 -0.33 -21.82 3.94
C HIS A 213 1.06 -21.39 3.41
N PRO A 214 1.38 -21.58 2.11
CA PRO A 214 2.72 -21.36 1.57
C PRO A 214 3.31 -19.97 1.84
N VAL A 215 2.49 -18.92 1.84
CA VAL A 215 2.93 -17.53 2.04
C VAL A 215 3.27 -17.21 3.51
N SER A 216 2.63 -17.88 4.47
CA SER A 216 2.76 -17.59 5.90
C SER A 216 3.48 -18.69 6.68
N ALA A 217 3.63 -19.90 6.13
CA ALA A 217 4.22 -21.06 6.80
C ALA A 217 5.61 -20.78 7.39
N PHE A 218 6.40 -19.94 6.72
CA PHE A 218 7.70 -19.48 7.20
C PHE A 218 7.66 -18.91 8.62
N HIS A 219 6.61 -18.16 8.96
CA HIS A 219 6.48 -17.53 10.28
C HIS A 219 6.27 -18.54 11.41
N PHE A 220 5.82 -19.75 11.05
CA PHE A 220 5.55 -20.87 11.93
C PHE A 220 6.57 -22.01 11.76
N ARG A 221 7.71 -21.78 11.07
CA ARG A 221 8.70 -22.82 10.72
C ARG A 221 9.21 -23.62 11.91
N ASN A 222 9.35 -22.97 13.07
CA ASN A 222 9.82 -23.57 14.32
C ASN A 222 8.68 -24.05 15.24
N VAL A 223 7.41 -23.84 14.86
CA VAL A 223 6.25 -24.21 15.67
C VAL A 223 5.92 -25.69 15.47
N THR A 224 5.92 -26.46 16.55
CA THR A 224 5.55 -27.88 16.59
C THR A 224 4.07 -28.07 16.88
N ALA A 225 3.51 -27.27 17.80
CA ALA A 225 2.09 -27.29 18.14
C ALA A 225 1.54 -25.89 18.45
N ILE A 226 0.25 -25.70 18.17
CA ILE A 226 -0.53 -24.54 18.61
C ILE A 226 -1.76 -25.11 19.31
N THR A 227 -1.96 -24.75 20.58
CA THR A 227 -3.04 -25.25 21.43
C THR A 227 -3.68 -24.12 22.23
N SER A 228 -4.79 -24.42 22.91
CA SER A 228 -5.47 -23.49 23.83
C SER A 228 -5.66 -24.19 25.18
N PRO A 229 -4.67 -24.13 26.09
CA PRO A 229 -4.72 -24.89 27.34
C PRO A 229 -5.79 -24.39 28.32
N TYR A 230 -6.17 -23.11 28.20
CA TYR A 230 -7.21 -22.45 28.99
C TYR A 230 -8.03 -21.53 28.08
N ALA A 231 -9.19 -21.06 28.57
CA ALA A 231 -9.94 -20.01 27.88
C ALA A 231 -9.06 -18.75 27.73
N LEU A 232 -9.17 -18.06 26.58
CA LEU A 232 -8.45 -16.82 26.29
C LEU A 232 -6.91 -16.96 26.31
N CYS A 233 -6.37 -18.14 26.03
CA CYS A 233 -4.92 -18.36 25.94
C CYS A 233 -4.58 -19.19 24.70
N ILE A 234 -3.66 -18.68 23.87
CA ILE A 234 -3.06 -19.44 22.76
C ILE A 234 -1.63 -19.80 23.13
N ARG A 235 -1.32 -21.09 23.14
CA ARG A 235 0.02 -21.62 23.40
C ARG A 235 0.68 -22.07 22.10
N PHE A 236 1.92 -21.64 21.91
CA PHE A 236 2.84 -22.15 20.89
C PHE A 236 3.92 -23.00 21.56
N GLU A 237 4.09 -24.22 21.07
CA GLU A 237 5.25 -25.07 21.39
C GLU A 237 6.19 -25.07 20.19
N LEU A 238 7.48 -24.93 20.45
CA LEU A 238 8.52 -24.78 19.44
C LEU A 238 9.54 -25.92 19.52
N ALA A 239 10.20 -26.23 18.40
CA ALA A 239 11.27 -27.22 18.37
C ALA A 239 12.52 -26.69 19.09
N ASP A 240 12.90 -25.45 18.77
CA ASP A 240 14.04 -24.74 19.34
C ASP A 240 13.63 -23.39 19.95
N ALA A 241 14.53 -22.76 20.71
CA ALA A 241 14.30 -21.43 21.28
C ALA A 241 14.11 -20.40 20.15
N ASP A 242 13.14 -19.49 20.32
CA ASP A 242 12.83 -18.50 19.30
C ASP A 242 12.18 -17.24 19.87
N PHE A 243 13.01 -16.21 20.03
CA PHE A 243 12.59 -14.91 20.54
C PHE A 243 12.10 -13.95 19.44
N TRP A 244 12.12 -14.38 18.18
CA TRP A 244 11.52 -13.65 17.06
C TRP A 244 10.04 -14.00 16.84
N LEU A 245 9.49 -15.02 17.51
CA LEU A 245 8.08 -15.41 17.34
C LEU A 245 7.10 -14.24 17.51
N PRO A 246 7.18 -13.39 18.57
CA PRO A 246 6.28 -12.24 18.69
C PRO A 246 6.42 -11.22 17.55
N TYR A 247 7.61 -11.10 16.94
CA TYR A 247 7.86 -10.21 15.80
C TYR A 247 7.22 -10.77 14.53
N ARG A 248 7.35 -12.08 14.29
CA ARG A 248 6.74 -12.74 13.14
C ARG A 248 5.22 -12.72 13.21
N LEU A 249 4.64 -12.88 14.40
CA LEU A 249 3.18 -12.80 14.61
C LEU A 249 2.60 -11.39 14.40
N ALA A 250 3.43 -10.34 14.38
CA ALA A 250 3.05 -8.96 14.06
C ALA A 250 3.12 -8.63 12.55
N THR A 251 3.57 -9.57 11.72
CA THR A 251 3.67 -9.37 10.27
C THR A 251 2.32 -9.52 9.58
N LEU A 252 2.19 -8.90 8.40
CA LEU A 252 0.99 -8.95 7.56
C LEU A 252 0.49 -10.38 7.33
N GLN A 253 1.40 -11.33 7.09
CA GLN A 253 1.04 -12.71 6.77
C GLN A 253 0.53 -13.50 8.00
N CYS A 254 0.56 -12.91 9.19
CA CYS A 254 0.06 -13.48 10.43
C CYS A 254 -1.24 -12.83 10.93
N LEU A 255 -1.78 -11.85 10.21
CA LEU A 255 -3.06 -11.23 10.57
C LEU A 255 -4.22 -12.21 10.36
N LEU A 256 -5.20 -12.14 11.26
CA LEU A 256 -6.33 -13.06 11.29
C LEU A 256 -7.54 -12.51 10.54
N THR A 257 -8.23 -13.41 9.84
CA THR A 257 -9.47 -13.15 9.11
C THR A 257 -10.61 -14.02 9.65
N HIS A 258 -11.86 -13.58 9.54
CA HIS A 258 -13.00 -14.39 9.95
C HIS A 258 -13.00 -15.74 9.21
N PRO A 259 -13.27 -16.89 9.88
CA PRO A 259 -13.13 -18.20 9.25
C PRO A 259 -14.03 -18.49 8.06
N GLU A 260 -15.18 -17.84 8.00
CA GLU A 260 -16.18 -18.01 6.94
C GLU A 260 -16.16 -16.87 5.93
N ASN A 261 -15.50 -15.74 6.24
CA ASN A 261 -15.44 -14.57 5.38
C ASN A 261 -14.09 -13.86 5.52
N ALA A 262 -13.21 -14.05 4.54
CA ALA A 262 -11.85 -13.50 4.61
C ALA A 262 -11.78 -11.96 4.60
N ASP A 263 -12.85 -11.28 4.18
CA ASP A 263 -12.91 -9.82 4.11
C ASP A 263 -13.28 -9.18 5.48
N VAL A 264 -13.70 -9.99 6.46
CA VAL A 264 -14.02 -9.56 7.82
C VAL A 264 -12.80 -9.71 8.71
N GLY A 265 -12.40 -8.61 9.36
CA GLY A 265 -11.27 -8.55 10.29
C GLY A 265 -11.67 -8.18 11.72
N VAL A 266 -10.65 -7.83 12.51
CA VAL A 266 -10.75 -7.38 13.92
C VAL A 266 -10.04 -6.03 14.12
N GLY A 267 -9.48 -5.45 13.05
CA GLY A 267 -8.72 -4.21 13.08
C GLY A 267 -9.57 -2.95 13.35
N PRO A 268 -8.91 -1.78 13.44
CA PRO A 268 -9.55 -0.50 13.78
C PRO A 268 -10.60 -0.03 12.77
N PHE A 269 -10.51 -0.48 11.52
CA PHE A 269 -11.45 -0.12 10.45
C PHE A 269 -11.98 -1.35 9.74
N ARG A 270 -13.26 -1.33 9.36
CA ARG A 270 -13.89 -2.37 8.55
C ARG A 270 -14.11 -1.91 7.12
N VAL A 271 -14.13 -2.84 6.18
CA VAL A 271 -14.51 -2.56 4.79
C VAL A 271 -16.03 -2.43 4.70
N ASP A 272 -16.52 -1.23 4.39
CA ASP A 272 -17.93 -1.00 4.02
C ASP A 272 -18.16 -1.30 2.54
N PHE A 273 -17.19 -0.91 1.71
CA PHE A 273 -17.22 -1.18 0.28
C PHE A 273 -15.82 -1.24 -0.31
N PHE A 274 -15.61 -2.17 -1.25
CA PHE A 274 -14.35 -2.28 -1.98
C PHE A 274 -14.58 -2.66 -3.44
N ASN A 275 -13.88 -1.98 -4.33
CA ASN A 275 -13.55 -2.45 -5.67
C ASN A 275 -12.16 -1.89 -6.06
N GLN A 276 -11.71 -2.21 -7.28
CA GLN A 276 -10.38 -1.77 -7.76
C GLN A 276 -10.19 -0.25 -7.82
N ARG A 277 -11.27 0.53 -7.83
CA ARG A 277 -11.21 2.00 -7.95
C ARG A 277 -11.62 2.77 -6.71
N PHE A 278 -12.22 2.09 -5.74
CA PHE A 278 -12.75 2.74 -4.56
C PHE A 278 -12.77 1.79 -3.38
N ILE A 279 -12.27 2.28 -2.27
CA ILE A 279 -12.41 1.64 -0.96
C ILE A 279 -13.02 2.63 0.01
N ARG A 280 -14.02 2.17 0.75
CA ARG A 280 -14.56 2.86 1.90
C ARG A 280 -14.36 2.00 3.14
N LEU A 281 -13.65 2.57 4.09
CA LEU A 281 -13.44 2.02 5.41
C LEU A 281 -14.28 2.79 6.43
N GLU A 282 -14.88 2.07 7.35
CA GLU A 282 -15.60 2.64 8.50
C GLU A 282 -14.92 2.25 9.80
N LYS A 283 -14.95 3.13 10.79
CA LYS A 283 -14.45 2.85 12.12
C LYS A 283 -15.14 1.63 12.74
N HIS A 284 -14.35 0.68 13.23
CA HIS A 284 -14.85 -0.50 13.94
C HIS A 284 -15.34 -0.11 15.34
N ARG A 285 -16.64 -0.32 15.60
CA ARG A 285 -17.30 0.07 16.86
C ARG A 285 -16.92 -0.77 18.07
N PHE A 286 -16.48 -2.00 17.87
CA PHE A 286 -16.07 -2.93 18.92
C PHE A 286 -14.55 -3.20 18.91
N TYR A 287 -13.77 -2.26 18.39
CA TYR A 287 -12.31 -2.38 18.38
C TYR A 287 -11.76 -2.45 19.82
N HIS A 288 -10.87 -3.42 20.06
CA HIS A 288 -10.39 -3.78 21.40
C HIS A 288 -9.26 -2.89 21.93
N LEU A 289 -8.66 -2.05 21.09
CA LEU A 289 -7.65 -1.06 21.49
C LEU A 289 -8.21 0.37 21.44
N ARG A 290 -7.32 1.38 21.43
CA ARG A 290 -7.72 2.78 21.31
C ARG A 290 -8.45 3.01 19.99
N HIS A 291 -9.67 3.54 20.08
CA HIS A 291 -10.47 3.85 18.92
C HIS A 291 -9.86 4.99 18.08
N PRO A 292 -9.81 4.84 16.74
CA PRO A 292 -9.43 5.92 15.84
C PRO A 292 -10.31 7.16 15.98
N TYR A 293 -9.77 8.33 15.69
CA TYR A 293 -10.54 9.59 15.66
C TYR A 293 -11.33 9.78 14.37
N ILE A 294 -10.81 9.26 13.26
CA ILE A 294 -11.49 9.28 11.96
C ILE A 294 -12.63 8.27 11.98
N GLU A 295 -13.80 8.69 11.49
CA GLU A 295 -15.00 7.87 11.46
C GLU A 295 -15.08 7.06 10.15
N GLN A 296 -14.60 7.65 9.05
CA GLN A 296 -14.66 7.04 7.73
C GLN A 296 -13.45 7.45 6.88
N ILE A 297 -12.90 6.51 6.11
CA ILE A 297 -11.82 6.73 5.16
C ILE A 297 -12.31 6.31 3.78
N GLU A 298 -12.12 7.16 2.79
CA GLU A 298 -12.45 6.89 1.40
C GLU A 298 -11.20 7.07 0.53
N CYS A 299 -10.79 6.02 -0.17
CA CYS A 299 -9.67 6.10 -1.10
C CYS A 299 -10.14 5.79 -2.52
N TRP A 300 -9.69 6.60 -3.48
CA TRP A 300 -10.22 6.69 -4.83
C TRP A 300 -9.06 6.56 -5.82
N ALA A 301 -9.06 5.52 -6.65
CA ALA A 301 -8.01 5.29 -7.62
C ALA A 301 -8.24 6.05 -8.93
N GLU A 302 -7.17 6.61 -9.47
CA GLU A 302 -7.13 7.16 -10.82
C GLU A 302 -6.97 6.04 -11.89
N PRO A 303 -7.58 6.18 -13.07
CA PRO A 303 -7.33 5.29 -14.21
C PRO A 303 -5.88 5.41 -14.72
N LEU A 304 -5.29 4.27 -15.12
CA LEU A 304 -3.89 4.14 -15.52
C LEU A 304 -3.47 5.05 -16.71
N GLU A 305 -4.39 5.46 -17.57
CA GLU A 305 -4.09 6.13 -18.85
C GLU A 305 -3.54 7.57 -18.71
N ARG A 306 -3.58 8.15 -17.50
CA ARG A 306 -2.98 9.46 -17.20
C ARG A 306 -1.75 9.41 -16.29
N SER A 307 -1.24 8.22 -15.98
CA SER A 307 0.14 8.14 -15.49
C SER A 307 1.04 8.67 -16.62
N PRO A 308 1.95 9.62 -16.37
CA PRO A 308 2.95 10.00 -17.36
C PRO A 308 3.60 8.72 -17.90
N SER A 309 3.93 8.71 -19.19
CA SER A 309 4.66 7.60 -19.79
C SER A 309 5.82 7.20 -18.87
N PRO A 310 6.19 5.90 -18.82
CA PRO A 310 7.35 5.43 -18.05
C PRO A 310 8.69 6.12 -18.41
N GLU A 311 8.69 7.00 -19.42
CA GLU A 311 9.80 7.87 -19.83
C GLU A 311 9.93 9.15 -18.98
N THR A 312 8.87 9.55 -18.28
CA THR A 312 8.89 10.61 -17.26
C THR A 312 8.66 9.93 -15.91
N GLY A 313 9.72 9.82 -15.11
CA GLY A 313 9.80 9.08 -13.83
C GLY A 313 8.89 9.55 -12.69
N ALA A 314 7.64 9.91 -12.97
CA ALA A 314 6.61 10.40 -12.05
C ALA A 314 5.98 9.27 -11.21
N LEU A 315 6.81 8.35 -10.71
CA LEU A 315 6.44 7.28 -9.79
C LEU A 315 6.78 7.67 -8.35
N VAL A 316 6.64 8.95 -7.99
CA VAL A 316 6.77 9.32 -6.58
C VAL A 316 5.65 8.64 -5.81
N SER A 317 6.01 8.02 -4.70
CA SER A 317 5.06 7.61 -3.65
C SER A 317 4.56 8.85 -2.91
N HIS A 318 4.00 9.82 -3.63
CA HIS A 318 3.32 10.96 -3.04
C HIS A 318 1.93 10.49 -2.61
N VAL A 319 1.77 10.16 -1.32
CA VAL A 319 0.42 10.10 -0.74
C VAL A 319 -0.01 11.55 -0.50
N LEU A 320 -0.89 12.05 -1.37
CA LEU A 320 -1.50 13.36 -1.24
C LEU A 320 -2.69 13.27 -0.28
N VAL A 321 -2.65 14.01 0.83
CA VAL A 321 -3.75 14.13 1.77
C VAL A 321 -4.40 15.50 1.59
N GLY A 322 -5.34 15.62 0.66
CA GLY A 322 -5.99 16.91 0.38
C GLY A 322 -6.24 17.20 -1.10
N LYS A 323 -6.72 18.42 -1.35
CA LYS A 323 -7.12 18.91 -2.68
C LYS A 323 -5.95 18.89 -3.69
N PRO A 324 -6.15 18.34 -4.89
CA PRO A 324 -5.21 18.45 -6.01
C PRO A 324 -4.99 19.90 -6.49
N ARG A 325 -3.70 20.28 -6.49
CA ARG A 325 -2.92 21.19 -7.35
C ARG A 325 -3.42 22.57 -7.81
N GLN A 326 -4.71 22.90 -7.90
CA GLN A 326 -5.10 24.11 -8.64
C GLN A 326 -5.19 25.42 -7.85
N GLN A 327 -5.13 25.45 -6.50
CA GLN A 327 -5.30 26.74 -5.79
C GLN A 327 -4.43 26.99 -4.54
N LEU A 328 -3.65 26.05 -4.03
CA LEU A 328 -2.73 26.30 -2.90
C LEU A 328 -1.45 25.48 -3.08
N ALA A 329 -0.29 26.10 -2.81
CA ALA A 329 0.98 25.39 -2.77
C ALA A 329 0.92 24.31 -1.69
N ALA A 330 0.99 23.04 -2.08
CA ALA A 330 1.06 21.93 -1.12
C ALA A 330 2.32 22.13 -0.27
N VAL A 331 2.14 22.36 1.03
CA VAL A 331 3.27 22.46 1.96
C VAL A 331 3.66 21.03 2.34
N PRO A 332 4.92 20.62 2.15
CA PRO A 332 5.37 19.32 2.65
C PRO A 332 5.17 19.28 4.17
N VAL A 333 4.38 18.33 4.65
CA VAL A 333 4.10 18.18 6.09
C VAL A 333 5.11 17.26 6.74
N GLU A 334 5.50 16.20 6.04
CA GLU A 334 6.50 15.27 6.52
C GLU A 334 7.31 14.72 5.34
N LYS A 335 8.63 14.70 5.52
CA LYS A 335 9.57 14.04 4.61
C LYS A 335 10.37 13.03 5.42
N GLN A 336 10.47 11.81 4.92
CA GLN A 336 11.31 10.78 5.54
C GLN A 336 12.02 10.01 4.44
N THR A 337 13.24 9.62 4.73
CA THR A 337 13.94 8.62 3.93
C THR A 337 13.48 7.23 4.36
N SER A 338 13.13 6.38 3.40
CA SER A 338 12.80 4.98 3.67
C SER A 338 13.96 4.32 4.42
N ALA A 339 13.64 3.50 5.42
CA ALA A 339 14.63 2.61 6.02
C ALA A 339 15.09 1.53 5.03
N GLY A 340 14.26 1.20 4.03
CA GLY A 340 14.62 0.30 2.95
C GLY A 340 15.55 0.95 1.93
N CYS A 341 16.33 0.12 1.24
CA CYS A 341 17.25 0.57 0.19
C CYS A 341 17.15 -0.31 -1.06
N CYS A 342 17.41 0.31 -2.20
CA CYS A 342 17.88 -0.41 -3.38
C CYS A 342 19.32 -0.87 -3.14
N TYR A 343 19.65 -2.07 -3.61
CA TYR A 343 20.93 -2.70 -3.38
C TYR A 343 21.46 -3.41 -4.63
N MET A 344 22.78 -3.57 -4.67
CA MET A 344 23.49 -4.47 -5.57
C MET A 344 23.97 -5.69 -4.77
N ALA A 345 23.61 -6.88 -5.21
CA ALA A 345 24.11 -8.14 -4.69
C ALA A 345 25.01 -8.84 -5.70
N ILE A 346 26.05 -9.53 -5.22
CA ILE A 346 27.05 -10.19 -6.08
C ILE A 346 27.08 -11.70 -5.82
N ASN A 347 27.02 -12.47 -6.90
CA ASN A 347 27.04 -13.92 -6.87
C ASN A 347 28.48 -14.47 -6.82
N LEU A 348 29.03 -14.62 -5.62
CA LEU A 348 30.36 -15.24 -5.43
C LEU A 348 30.31 -16.77 -5.48
N LYS A 349 29.13 -17.40 -5.44
CA LYS A 349 28.96 -18.85 -5.58
C LYS A 349 29.40 -19.34 -6.96
N ARG A 350 29.08 -18.57 -8.02
CA ARG A 350 29.45 -18.91 -9.40
C ARG A 350 30.92 -18.73 -9.73
N LYS A 351 31.65 -17.93 -8.95
CA LYS A 351 33.07 -17.60 -9.15
C LYS A 351 33.40 -16.86 -10.45
N TRP A 352 32.41 -16.30 -11.16
CA TRP A 352 32.64 -15.37 -12.27
C TRP A 352 33.27 -14.06 -11.80
N LEU A 353 32.95 -13.64 -10.58
CA LEU A 353 33.62 -12.56 -9.86
C LEU A 353 34.43 -13.14 -8.69
N THR A 354 35.68 -12.71 -8.57
CA THR A 354 36.48 -12.91 -7.35
C THR A 354 36.01 -11.96 -6.26
N ARG A 355 36.41 -12.23 -5.02
CA ARG A 355 36.07 -11.35 -3.89
C ARG A 355 36.69 -9.97 -4.04
N GLU A 356 37.90 -9.90 -4.58
CA GLU A 356 38.59 -8.62 -4.84
C GLU A 356 37.86 -7.81 -5.91
N GLN A 357 37.42 -8.44 -7.01
CA GLN A 357 36.61 -7.79 -8.05
C GLN A 357 35.25 -7.31 -7.50
N ALA A 358 34.60 -8.10 -6.65
CA ALA A 358 33.35 -7.71 -6.01
C ALA A 358 33.52 -6.53 -5.04
N GLN A 359 34.60 -6.51 -4.27
CA GLN A 359 34.95 -5.39 -3.40
C GLN A 359 35.30 -4.12 -4.19
N TRP A 360 35.99 -4.27 -5.33
CA TRP A 360 36.23 -3.17 -6.25
C TRP A 360 34.91 -2.61 -6.81
N LEU A 361 34.00 -3.46 -7.28
CA LEU A 361 32.72 -3.01 -7.84
C LEU A 361 31.86 -2.27 -6.80
N LYS A 362 31.80 -2.79 -5.56
CA LYS A 362 31.20 -2.10 -4.42
C LYS A 362 31.82 -0.71 -4.21
N GLY A 363 33.16 -0.64 -4.22
CA GLY A 363 33.89 0.62 -4.08
C GLY A 363 33.60 1.60 -5.21
N TYR A 364 33.58 1.11 -6.44
CA TYR A 364 33.39 1.88 -7.66
C TYR A 364 32.01 2.56 -7.68
N VAL A 365 30.95 1.86 -7.29
CA VAL A 365 29.59 2.39 -7.30
C VAL A 365 29.45 3.67 -6.47
N HIS A 366 30.06 3.74 -5.28
CA HIS A 366 29.98 4.96 -4.45
C HIS A 366 31.03 6.01 -4.80
N ARG A 367 32.21 5.62 -5.32
CA ARG A 367 33.29 6.58 -5.62
C ARG A 367 33.16 7.23 -7.00
N SER A 368 32.55 6.54 -7.96
CA SER A 368 32.40 7.03 -9.33
C SER A 368 31.38 8.14 -9.46
N GLY A 369 30.48 8.33 -8.48
CA GLY A 369 29.33 9.22 -8.56
C GLY A 369 28.25 8.75 -9.55
N ILE A 370 28.24 7.45 -9.90
CA ILE A 370 27.27 6.86 -10.84
C ILE A 370 25.82 7.09 -10.38
N ILE A 371 25.56 6.99 -9.08
CA ILE A 371 24.24 7.14 -8.47
C ILE A 371 23.75 8.59 -8.57
N ALA A 372 24.61 9.55 -8.22
CA ALA A 372 24.32 10.98 -8.29
C ALA A 372 24.03 11.48 -9.73
N ARG A 373 24.47 10.74 -10.76
CA ARG A 373 24.24 11.06 -12.17
C ARG A 373 23.05 10.33 -12.79
N LEU A 374 22.29 9.55 -12.02
CA LEU A 374 21.10 8.89 -12.54
C LEU A 374 20.04 9.94 -12.93
N PRO A 375 19.39 9.82 -14.10
CA PRO A 375 18.37 10.76 -14.55
C PRO A 375 17.03 10.48 -13.87
N VAL A 376 17.01 10.58 -12.54
CA VAL A 376 15.82 10.44 -11.69
C VAL A 376 15.30 11.80 -11.29
N GLU A 377 14.02 11.87 -10.88
CA GLU A 377 13.44 13.12 -10.38
C GLU A 377 14.22 13.67 -9.18
N ASP A 378 14.35 14.99 -9.11
CA ASP A 378 15.04 15.67 -8.02
C ASP A 378 14.46 15.27 -6.66
N ASN A 379 15.32 14.77 -5.77
CA ASN A 379 14.94 14.26 -4.45
C ASN A 379 14.08 12.98 -4.44
N LEU A 380 14.06 12.16 -5.50
CA LEU A 380 13.39 10.85 -5.43
C LEU A 380 14.20 9.84 -4.60
N ILE A 381 15.52 9.86 -4.77
CA ILE A 381 16.44 8.93 -4.12
C ILE A 381 17.47 9.68 -3.27
N THR A 382 18.10 8.98 -2.34
CA THR A 382 19.28 9.46 -1.58
C THR A 382 20.32 8.37 -1.60
N GLU A 383 21.50 8.66 -2.14
CA GLU A 383 22.62 7.72 -2.11
C GLU A 383 22.94 7.31 -0.66
N THR A 384 23.17 6.02 -0.45
CA THR A 384 23.57 5.47 0.85
C THR A 384 24.56 4.34 0.67
N SER A 385 25.58 4.32 1.52
CA SER A 385 26.52 3.20 1.69
C SER A 385 26.19 2.32 2.92
N ALA A 386 25.30 2.81 3.79
CA ALA A 386 24.81 2.09 4.96
C ALA A 386 23.47 1.39 4.67
N LEU A 387 23.28 0.20 5.25
CA LEU A 387 22.04 -0.58 5.07
C LEU A 387 20.85 0.04 5.82
N LEU A 388 21.08 0.54 7.03
CA LEU A 388 20.10 1.25 7.84
C LEU A 388 20.71 2.56 8.38
N PRO A 389 19.88 3.58 8.68
CA PRO A 389 20.36 4.80 9.32
C PRO A 389 21.13 4.52 10.62
N GLY A 390 22.30 5.17 10.78
CA GLY A 390 23.15 5.02 11.97
C GLY A 390 24.05 3.77 11.98
N TRP A 391 23.93 2.88 11.01
CA TRP A 391 24.87 1.76 10.85
C TRP A 391 26.19 2.23 10.23
N PRO A 392 27.31 1.54 10.50
CA PRO A 392 28.61 1.95 9.96
C PRO A 392 28.62 1.84 8.44
N ASP A 393 29.31 2.80 7.82
CA ASP A 393 29.73 2.66 6.43
C ASP A 393 30.88 1.64 6.35
N LEU A 394 30.72 0.63 5.50
CA LEU A 394 31.67 -0.47 5.33
C LEU A 394 32.33 -0.43 3.96
N MET A 395 32.77 0.75 3.53
CA MET A 395 33.61 0.89 2.34
C MET A 395 34.93 0.14 2.48
N ASN A 396 35.31 -0.55 1.41
CA ASN A 396 36.59 -1.25 1.33
C ASN A 396 37.72 -0.32 0.82
N PRO A 397 38.98 -0.57 1.21
CA PRO A 397 40.13 0.16 0.70
C PRO A 397 40.29 0.01 -0.82
N GLU A 398 40.87 1.02 -1.47
CA GLU A 398 41.09 1.03 -2.92
C GLU A 398 42.09 -0.06 -3.31
N ARG A 399 41.57 -1.10 -3.96
CA ARG A 399 42.38 -2.09 -4.67
C ARG A 399 41.77 -2.28 -6.04
N GLU A 400 42.50 -1.89 -7.07
CA GLU A 400 42.10 -2.19 -8.44
C GLU A 400 42.07 -3.69 -8.66
N ALA A 401 41.04 -4.16 -9.36
CA ALA A 401 40.91 -5.54 -9.75
C ALA A 401 40.41 -5.58 -11.21
N PRO A 402 41.12 -6.24 -12.14
CA PRO A 402 40.68 -6.32 -13.53
C PRO A 402 39.36 -7.09 -13.60
N LEU A 403 38.36 -6.54 -14.29
CA LEU A 403 37.06 -7.19 -14.43
C LEU A 403 37.11 -8.34 -15.45
N PRO A 404 36.20 -9.34 -15.33
CA PRO A 404 35.97 -10.31 -16.39
C PRO A 404 35.51 -9.62 -17.69
N SER A 405 35.74 -10.25 -18.84
CA SER A 405 35.31 -9.71 -20.13
C SER A 405 33.79 -9.62 -20.30
N ARG A 406 33.02 -10.41 -19.54
CA ARG A 406 31.56 -10.45 -19.61
C ARG A 406 30.93 -10.82 -18.26
N LEU A 407 29.82 -10.18 -17.93
CA LEU A 407 28.99 -10.44 -16.74
C LEU A 407 27.49 -10.42 -17.10
N LYS A 408 26.67 -11.06 -16.28
CA LYS A 408 25.20 -11.03 -16.37
C LYS A 408 24.59 -10.29 -15.18
N LEU A 409 23.80 -9.26 -15.47
CA LEU A 409 23.05 -8.49 -14.48
C LEU A 409 21.57 -8.81 -14.58
N LEU A 410 20.98 -9.21 -13.46
CA LEU A 410 19.55 -9.36 -13.28
C LEU A 410 19.03 -8.16 -12.47
N TYR A 411 17.89 -7.57 -12.83
CA TYR A 411 17.29 -6.49 -12.04
C TYR A 411 15.81 -6.73 -11.75
N LYS A 412 15.34 -6.39 -10.55
CA LYS A 412 13.90 -6.31 -10.23
C LYS A 412 13.32 -5.06 -10.88
N LYS A 413 12.16 -5.17 -11.54
CA LYS A 413 11.57 -4.09 -12.35
C LYS A 413 11.16 -2.88 -11.49
N GLN A 414 12.03 -1.88 -11.42
CA GLN A 414 11.79 -0.55 -10.86
C GLN A 414 12.47 0.48 -11.77
N PRO A 415 11.86 1.65 -12.06
CA PRO A 415 12.44 2.62 -12.99
C PRO A 415 13.88 3.00 -12.66
N GLU A 416 14.17 3.22 -11.37
CA GLU A 416 15.50 3.65 -10.92
C GLU A 416 16.55 2.52 -11.07
N LEU A 417 16.13 1.27 -10.91
CA LEU A 417 16.99 0.09 -11.10
C LEU A 417 17.30 -0.18 -12.58
N VAL A 418 16.36 0.13 -13.49
CA VAL A 418 16.61 0.08 -14.94
C VAL A 418 17.71 1.07 -15.31
N LEU A 419 17.56 2.33 -14.89
CA LEU A 419 18.55 3.38 -15.13
C LEU A 419 19.92 3.03 -14.53
N MET A 420 19.93 2.45 -13.33
CA MET A 420 21.16 1.98 -12.69
C MET A 420 21.83 0.83 -13.48
N ALA A 421 21.06 -0.12 -14.01
CA ALA A 421 21.58 -1.22 -14.83
C ALA A 421 22.23 -0.71 -16.12
N GLU A 422 21.53 0.16 -16.86
CA GLU A 422 22.01 0.75 -18.12
C GLU A 422 23.27 1.62 -17.90
N ARG A 423 23.28 2.36 -16.79
CA ARG A 423 24.46 3.15 -16.42
C ARG A 423 25.64 2.26 -16.07
N LEU A 424 25.44 1.20 -15.28
CA LEU A 424 26.50 0.22 -14.98
C LEU A 424 27.04 -0.43 -16.25
N GLU A 425 26.19 -0.81 -17.20
CA GLU A 425 26.66 -1.37 -18.48
C GLU A 425 27.60 -0.41 -19.22
N THR A 426 27.22 0.87 -19.30
CA THR A 426 28.04 1.90 -19.96
C THR A 426 29.39 2.09 -19.27
N GLU A 427 29.38 2.18 -17.94
CA GLU A 427 30.59 2.36 -17.13
C GLU A 427 31.50 1.12 -17.22
N LEU A 428 30.98 -0.09 -17.05
CA LEU A 428 31.78 -1.32 -17.09
C LEU A 428 32.34 -1.63 -18.49
N ARG A 429 31.66 -1.21 -19.56
CA ARG A 429 32.19 -1.29 -20.93
C ARG A 429 33.50 -0.51 -21.09
N SER A 430 33.66 0.62 -20.41
CA SER A 430 34.92 1.39 -20.42
C SER A 430 36.10 0.65 -19.78
N TYR A 431 35.81 -0.32 -18.91
CA TYR A 431 36.79 -1.22 -18.29
C TYR A 431 36.93 -2.56 -19.04
N GLY A 432 36.38 -2.67 -20.26
CA GLY A 432 36.48 -3.87 -21.08
C GLY A 432 35.55 -5.02 -20.65
N CYS A 433 34.51 -4.74 -19.87
CA CYS A 433 33.53 -5.72 -19.41
C CYS A 433 32.17 -5.50 -20.09
N GLU A 434 31.68 -6.50 -20.83
CA GLU A 434 30.34 -6.51 -21.41
C GLU A 434 29.30 -6.96 -20.36
N LEU A 435 28.32 -6.10 -20.06
CA LEU A 435 27.26 -6.42 -19.09
C LEU A 435 25.96 -6.80 -19.82
N LEU A 436 25.55 -8.06 -19.69
CA LEU A 436 24.29 -8.56 -20.25
C LEU A 436 23.14 -8.31 -19.25
N ILE A 437 22.28 -7.33 -19.55
CA ILE A 437 21.17 -6.93 -18.68
C ILE A 437 19.92 -7.80 -18.95
N GLN A 438 19.27 -8.28 -17.88
CA GLN A 438 18.03 -9.03 -17.93
C GLN A 438 17.05 -8.57 -16.84
N GLU A 439 15.78 -8.41 -17.20
CA GLU A 439 14.69 -8.17 -16.24
C GLU A 439 14.35 -9.48 -15.49
N ALA A 440 14.21 -9.38 -14.17
CA ALA A 440 13.74 -10.49 -13.34
C ALA A 440 12.25 -10.77 -13.59
N SER A 441 11.89 -12.04 -13.73
CA SER A 441 10.47 -12.41 -13.84
C SER A 441 9.72 -12.20 -12.52
N GLN A 442 8.39 -12.08 -12.59
CA GLN A 442 7.52 -12.05 -11.42
C GLN A 442 7.72 -13.34 -10.59
N GLY A 443 8.15 -13.18 -9.33
CA GLY A 443 8.50 -14.31 -8.44
C GLY A 443 9.88 -14.92 -8.67
N THR A 444 10.72 -14.29 -9.50
CA THR A 444 12.15 -14.58 -9.77
C THR A 444 12.62 -15.97 -9.35
N GLY A 445 12.52 -16.94 -10.26
CA GLY A 445 12.87 -18.32 -9.96
C GLY A 445 14.36 -18.53 -9.69
N GLN A 446 14.68 -19.57 -8.91
CA GLN A 446 16.04 -19.95 -8.54
C GLN A 446 16.99 -20.07 -9.76
N ALA A 447 16.50 -20.63 -10.87
CA ALA A 447 17.30 -20.79 -12.09
C ALA A 447 17.76 -19.46 -12.72
N GLN A 448 16.98 -18.37 -12.60
CA GLN A 448 17.41 -17.05 -13.06
C GLN A 448 18.52 -16.50 -12.15
N LEU A 449 18.35 -16.64 -10.84
CA LEU A 449 19.33 -16.18 -9.85
C LEU A 449 20.65 -16.94 -9.94
N ASP A 450 20.61 -18.26 -10.10
CA ASP A 450 21.79 -19.11 -10.27
C ASP A 450 22.58 -18.78 -11.55
N ASN A 451 21.95 -18.12 -12.53
CA ASN A 451 22.58 -17.69 -13.77
C ASN A 451 22.94 -16.19 -13.81
N ALA A 452 22.68 -15.44 -12.74
CA ALA A 452 23.06 -14.04 -12.61
C ALA A 452 24.38 -13.89 -11.85
N ASP A 453 25.20 -12.93 -12.26
CA ASP A 453 26.45 -12.58 -11.57
C ASP A 453 26.25 -11.38 -10.63
N ILE A 454 25.36 -10.47 -11.02
CA ILE A 454 24.94 -9.29 -10.27
C ILE A 454 23.40 -9.27 -10.22
N LEU A 455 22.85 -8.94 -9.05
CA LEU A 455 21.42 -8.63 -8.88
C LEU A 455 21.26 -7.19 -8.41
N LEU A 456 20.41 -6.44 -9.10
CA LEU A 456 19.86 -5.19 -8.59
C LEU A 456 18.45 -5.43 -8.06
N GLY A 457 18.20 -5.04 -6.82
CA GLY A 457 16.90 -5.22 -6.18
C GLY A 457 16.66 -4.20 -5.09
N ASP A 458 15.53 -4.35 -4.41
CA ASP A 458 15.13 -3.53 -3.29
C ASP A 458 14.79 -4.39 -2.07
N CYS A 459 15.05 -3.83 -0.90
CA CYS A 459 14.64 -4.40 0.39
C CYS A 459 13.75 -3.39 1.10
N LEU A 460 12.48 -3.74 1.29
CA LEU A 460 11.56 -2.95 2.10
C LEU A 460 11.78 -3.28 3.58
N ILE A 461 11.94 -2.24 4.39
CA ILE A 461 12.16 -2.35 5.83
C ILE A 461 10.91 -1.84 6.55
N GLY A 462 10.33 -2.69 7.40
CA GLY A 462 9.16 -2.36 8.22
C GLY A 462 9.54 -1.69 9.54
N ASP A 463 8.58 -1.62 10.47
CA ASP A 463 8.75 -0.95 11.76
C ASP A 463 9.85 -1.57 12.64
N ALA A 464 10.07 -2.89 12.54
CA ALA A 464 11.15 -3.60 13.22
C ALA A 464 12.25 -3.97 12.21
N ALA A 465 13.28 -3.14 12.11
CA ALA A 465 14.25 -3.22 11.03
C ALA A 465 15.10 -4.51 11.09
N GLU A 466 15.72 -4.81 12.22
CA GLU A 466 16.53 -6.02 12.41
C GLU A 466 15.72 -7.31 12.27
N ALA A 467 14.47 -7.33 12.78
CA ALA A 467 13.57 -8.46 12.57
C ALA A 467 13.23 -8.63 11.08
N THR A 468 12.99 -7.53 10.37
CA THR A 468 12.74 -7.55 8.92
C THR A 468 13.94 -8.12 8.16
N LEU A 469 15.15 -7.71 8.55
CA LEU A 469 16.40 -8.19 7.96
C LEU A 469 16.68 -9.67 8.28
N GLU A 470 16.40 -10.15 9.50
CA GLU A 470 16.45 -11.57 9.85
C GLU A 470 15.53 -12.39 8.94
N MET A 471 14.28 -11.96 8.78
CA MET A 471 13.31 -12.66 7.95
C MET A 471 13.71 -12.63 6.48
N TRP A 472 14.30 -11.52 6.03
CA TRP A 472 14.75 -11.34 4.66
C TRP A 472 15.84 -12.36 4.26
N LEU A 473 16.81 -12.63 5.15
CA LEU A 473 17.87 -13.63 4.92
C LEU A 473 17.34 -15.04 4.67
N HIS A 474 16.20 -15.38 5.27
CA HIS A 474 15.58 -16.68 5.05
C HIS A 474 14.64 -16.74 3.86
N ARG A 475 13.99 -15.62 3.52
CA ARG A 475 12.88 -15.59 2.54
C ARG A 475 13.32 -15.23 1.14
N ASP A 476 14.29 -14.35 0.98
CA ASP A 476 14.68 -13.90 -0.36
C ASP A 476 15.62 -14.94 -1.00
N PRO A 477 15.23 -15.55 -2.14
CA PRO A 477 15.97 -16.66 -2.74
C PRO A 477 17.39 -16.31 -3.17
N PHE A 478 17.74 -15.02 -3.35
CA PHE A 478 19.13 -14.69 -3.72
C PHE A 478 20.12 -15.08 -2.62
N TRP A 479 19.71 -15.12 -1.34
CA TRP A 479 20.58 -15.56 -0.24
C TRP A 479 20.97 -17.03 -0.33
N GLN A 480 20.20 -17.86 -1.05
CA GLN A 480 20.58 -19.25 -1.36
C GLN A 480 21.39 -19.37 -2.65
N ALA A 481 21.26 -18.39 -3.55
CA ALA A 481 21.91 -18.36 -4.85
C ALA A 481 23.33 -17.79 -4.82
N PHE A 482 23.59 -16.72 -4.05
CA PHE A 482 24.77 -15.85 -4.21
C PHE A 482 25.92 -16.13 -3.24
N PRO A 483 25.66 -16.37 -1.94
CA PRO A 483 26.69 -16.77 -0.98
C PRO A 483 27.37 -18.08 -1.33
N THR A 484 28.65 -18.20 -0.98
CA THR A 484 29.33 -19.50 -1.05
C THR A 484 28.76 -20.44 0.03
N PRO A 485 28.78 -21.78 -0.15
CA PRO A 485 28.23 -22.70 0.85
C PRO A 485 28.81 -22.50 2.26
N ARG A 486 30.11 -22.20 2.35
CA ARG A 486 30.79 -21.89 3.61
C ARG A 486 30.25 -20.60 4.26
N ASP A 487 30.08 -19.56 3.45
CA ASP A 487 29.61 -18.27 3.96
C ASP A 487 28.13 -18.32 4.35
N MET A 488 27.32 -19.09 3.61
CA MET A 488 25.92 -19.34 3.96
C MET A 488 25.80 -20.09 5.29
N ALA A 489 26.57 -21.17 5.49
CA ALA A 489 26.57 -21.90 6.75
C ALA A 489 26.99 -21.02 7.95
N CYS A 490 27.91 -20.08 7.75
CA CYS A 490 28.29 -19.11 8.79
C CYS A 490 27.17 -18.12 9.09
N ALA A 491 26.44 -17.66 8.07
CA ALA A 491 25.28 -16.79 8.25
C ALA A 491 24.14 -17.52 8.98
N GLU A 492 23.85 -18.77 8.61
CA GLU A 492 22.84 -19.62 9.26
C GLU A 492 23.15 -19.85 10.73
N ALA A 493 24.39 -20.14 11.09
CA ALA A 493 24.79 -20.29 12.49
C ALA A 493 24.50 -19.01 13.31
N ARG A 494 24.85 -17.83 12.78
CA ARG A 494 24.58 -16.54 13.44
C ARG A 494 23.08 -16.23 13.54
N LEU A 495 22.28 -16.65 12.56
CA LEU A 495 20.83 -16.53 12.60
C LEU A 495 20.24 -17.43 13.70
N CYS A 496 20.74 -18.66 13.84
CA CYS A 496 20.35 -19.55 14.94
C CYS A 496 20.71 -18.96 16.32
N ASP A 497 21.91 -18.39 16.46
CA ASP A 497 22.33 -17.71 17.69
C ASP A 497 21.40 -16.53 18.02
N ALA A 498 21.09 -15.68 17.02
CA ALA A 498 20.15 -14.57 17.18
C ALA A 498 18.73 -15.06 17.52
N GLN A 499 18.28 -16.16 16.92
CA GLN A 499 16.96 -16.74 17.19
C GLN A 499 16.82 -17.18 18.66
N ALA A 500 17.89 -17.72 19.25
CA ALA A 500 17.93 -18.21 20.62
C ALA A 500 18.25 -17.14 21.68
N GLU A 501 18.62 -15.92 21.28
CA GLU A 501 19.00 -14.83 22.20
C GLU A 501 17.75 -14.14 22.80
N PRO A 502 17.51 -14.22 24.12
CA PRO A 502 16.36 -13.57 24.76
C PRO A 502 16.43 -12.04 24.75
N GLU A 503 17.61 -11.46 24.93
CA GLU A 503 17.77 -10.02 25.13
C GLU A 503 17.63 -9.28 23.79
N PRO A 504 16.63 -8.40 23.61
CA PRO A 504 16.36 -7.75 22.33
C PRO A 504 17.53 -6.97 21.74
N GLU A 505 18.29 -6.25 22.58
CA GLU A 505 19.43 -5.45 22.11
C GLU A 505 20.58 -6.34 21.62
N SER A 506 20.91 -7.40 22.37
CA SER A 506 21.92 -8.39 22.00
C SER A 506 21.52 -9.13 20.73
N ARG A 507 20.25 -9.55 20.64
CA ARG A 507 19.70 -10.22 19.46
C ARG A 507 19.81 -9.33 18.21
N SER A 508 19.44 -8.06 18.33
CA SER A 508 19.55 -7.06 17.26
C SER A 508 21.01 -6.74 16.92
N ALA A 509 21.92 -6.75 17.90
CA ALA A 509 23.35 -6.61 17.67
C ALA A 509 23.92 -7.76 16.82
N THR A 510 23.48 -9.00 17.03
CA THR A 510 23.89 -10.15 16.21
C THR A 510 23.48 -9.98 14.75
N ILE A 511 22.25 -9.52 14.49
CA ILE A 511 21.79 -9.22 13.11
C ILE A 511 22.62 -8.10 12.49
N ARG A 512 22.89 -7.01 13.23
CA ARG A 512 23.77 -5.91 12.80
C ARG A 512 25.16 -6.40 12.39
N GLN A 513 25.77 -7.25 13.21
CA GLN A 513 27.08 -7.83 12.94
C GLN A 513 27.07 -8.76 11.73
N LEU A 514 26.01 -9.57 11.58
CA LEU A 514 25.84 -10.46 10.43
C LEU A 514 25.79 -9.67 9.11
N PHE A 515 24.95 -8.66 9.02
CA PHE A 515 24.87 -7.83 7.81
C PHE A 515 26.14 -7.01 7.57
N SER A 516 26.80 -6.54 8.62
CA SER A 516 28.11 -5.90 8.50
C SER A 516 29.13 -6.84 7.86
N TRP A 517 29.16 -8.09 8.31
CA TRP A 517 30.03 -9.13 7.76
C TRP A 517 29.68 -9.46 6.29
N LEU A 518 28.39 -9.56 5.94
CA LEU A 518 27.95 -9.77 4.56
C LEU A 518 28.37 -8.63 3.62
N MET A 519 28.23 -7.38 4.09
CA MET A 519 28.63 -6.18 3.33
C MET A 519 30.15 -6.06 3.17
N GLN A 520 30.95 -6.37 4.20
CA GLN A 520 32.42 -6.40 4.10
C GLN A 520 32.90 -7.42 3.06
N ARG A 521 32.15 -8.52 2.93
CA ARG A 521 32.38 -9.59 1.96
C ARG A 521 31.85 -9.30 0.56
N ALA A 522 31.30 -8.12 0.33
CA ALA A 522 30.73 -7.64 -0.92
C ALA A 522 29.54 -8.47 -1.44
N TYR A 523 28.83 -9.19 -0.57
CA TYR A 523 27.60 -9.89 -0.96
C TYR A 523 26.44 -8.93 -1.21
N LEU A 524 26.42 -7.82 -0.47
CA LEU A 524 25.38 -6.82 -0.48
C LEU A 524 26.02 -5.44 -0.43
N THR A 525 25.58 -4.55 -1.31
CA THR A 525 25.99 -3.15 -1.38
C THR A 525 24.73 -2.29 -1.45
N PRO A 526 24.39 -1.53 -0.40
CA PRO A 526 23.35 -0.50 -0.48
C PRO A 526 23.68 0.50 -1.59
N LEU A 527 22.67 1.00 -2.30
CA LEU A 527 22.85 1.96 -3.39
C LEU A 527 22.22 3.29 -2.99
N PHE A 528 20.91 3.27 -2.80
CA PHE A 528 20.13 4.46 -2.47
C PHE A 528 18.84 4.09 -1.76
N ASN A 529 18.35 5.00 -0.91
CA ASN A 529 17.03 4.92 -0.30
C ASN A 529 16.02 5.71 -1.14
N TYR A 530 14.76 5.31 -1.10
CA TYR A 530 13.65 6.14 -1.57
C TYR A 530 13.34 7.25 -0.57
N ARG A 531 13.01 8.44 -1.06
CA ARG A 531 12.46 9.52 -0.22
C ARG A 531 10.95 9.52 -0.34
N TYR A 532 10.28 9.40 0.81
CA TYR A 532 8.84 9.54 0.90
C TYR A 532 8.49 10.97 1.29
N GLN A 533 7.45 11.52 0.65
CA GLN A 533 6.93 12.83 0.96
C GLN A 533 5.42 12.77 1.10
N LEU A 534 4.94 13.08 2.30
CA LEU A 534 3.54 13.34 2.59
C LEU A 534 3.29 14.84 2.45
N SER A 535 2.33 15.19 1.61
CA SER A 535 1.88 16.57 1.48
C SER A 535 0.43 16.63 1.93
N SER A 536 0.16 17.42 2.96
CA SER A 536 -1.22 17.72 3.39
C SER A 536 -1.62 19.08 2.84
N VAL A 537 -2.87 19.18 2.42
CA VAL A 537 -3.49 20.46 2.01
C VAL A 537 -4.78 20.72 2.81
N SER A 538 -4.98 20.05 3.96
CA SER A 538 -6.27 20.09 4.68
C SER A 538 -6.13 19.88 6.18
N GLN A 539 -7.25 20.07 6.90
CA GLN A 539 -7.51 19.99 8.35
C GLN A 539 -7.12 18.65 9.03
N VAL A 540 -6.26 17.83 8.44
CA VAL A 540 -5.78 16.56 9.00
C VAL A 540 -4.55 16.83 9.87
N ASN A 541 -4.65 16.45 11.13
CA ASN A 541 -3.63 16.64 12.15
C ASN A 541 -3.03 15.28 12.56
N ASN A 542 -1.87 15.34 13.21
CA ASN A 542 -1.11 14.18 13.68
C ASN A 542 -0.79 13.17 12.55
N ILE A 543 -0.42 13.72 11.39
CA ILE A 543 0.12 12.92 10.28
C ILE A 543 1.50 12.44 10.72
N ARG A 544 1.61 11.13 10.96
CA ARG A 544 2.86 10.46 11.30
C ARG A 544 3.11 9.34 10.30
N MET A 545 4.21 9.41 9.58
CA MET A 545 4.55 8.43 8.57
C MET A 545 4.98 7.09 9.18
N THR A 546 4.40 6.03 8.64
CA THR A 546 4.72 4.62 8.89
C THR A 546 5.95 4.21 8.10
N ALA A 547 6.60 3.11 8.48
CA ALA A 547 7.76 2.56 7.75
C ALA A 547 7.49 2.28 6.26
N TYR A 548 6.22 2.15 5.87
CA TYR A 548 5.80 1.78 4.51
C TYR A 548 5.47 2.97 3.60
N GLY A 549 5.63 4.21 4.08
CA GLY A 549 5.37 5.44 3.31
C GLY A 549 3.91 5.91 3.30
N TRP A 550 3.07 5.34 4.16
CA TRP A 550 1.71 5.82 4.48
C TRP A 550 1.70 6.48 5.86
N PHE A 551 0.63 7.17 6.26
CA PHE A 551 0.49 7.68 7.64
C PHE A 551 -0.45 6.84 8.49
N ASP A 552 -0.32 6.94 9.80
CA ASP A 552 -1.14 6.17 10.75
C ASP A 552 -2.60 6.67 10.81
N PHE A 553 -3.52 5.89 10.25
CA PHE A 553 -4.96 6.21 10.26
C PHE A 553 -5.59 6.18 11.65
N SER A 554 -5.00 5.44 12.60
CA SER A 554 -5.57 5.29 13.94
C SER A 554 -5.28 6.51 14.82
N GLU A 555 -4.21 7.25 14.53
CA GLU A 555 -3.80 8.42 15.30
C GLU A 555 -4.13 9.77 14.63
N ALA A 556 -4.37 9.78 13.31
CA ALA A 556 -4.77 10.97 12.59
C ALA A 556 -6.18 11.44 12.99
N TRP A 557 -6.39 12.76 12.99
CA TRP A 557 -7.69 13.37 13.31
C TRP A 557 -7.96 14.63 12.49
N ILE A 558 -9.22 15.01 12.37
CA ILE A 558 -9.66 16.13 11.50
C ILE A 558 -10.16 17.27 12.37
N SER A 559 -9.57 18.46 12.26
CA SER A 559 -10.06 19.66 12.94
C SER A 559 -11.49 19.99 12.50
N PRO A 560 -12.36 20.43 13.42
CA PRO A 560 -13.67 20.97 13.03
C PRO A 560 -13.48 22.15 12.05
N PRO A 561 -14.51 22.46 11.23
CA PRO A 561 -14.49 23.68 10.44
C PRO A 561 -14.31 24.89 11.36
N ASP A 562 -13.49 25.85 10.95
CA ASP A 562 -13.35 27.12 11.68
C ASP A 562 -14.69 27.86 11.61
N ASP A 563 -15.37 27.98 12.75
CA ASP A 563 -16.47 28.93 12.91
C ASP A 563 -15.83 30.32 12.91
N GLY A 564 -15.74 30.96 11.74
CA GLY A 564 -15.25 32.33 11.63
C GLY A 564 -16.08 33.24 12.54
N PHE A 565 -15.49 33.67 13.65
CA PHE A 565 -16.06 34.67 14.57
C PHE A 565 -15.92 36.08 14.01
#